data_AF-A0A958H3H7-F1
#
_entry.id   AF-A0A958H3H7-F1
#
_cell.length_a   1.000
_cell.length_b   1.000
_cell.length_c   1.000
_cell.angle_alpha   90.00
_cell.angle_beta   90.00
_cell.angle_gamma   90.00
#
_symmetry.space_group_name_H-M   'P 1'
#
loop_
_entity.id
_entity.type
_entity.pdbx_description
1 polymer ?
#
loop_
_entity_poly.entity_id
_entity_poly.type
_entity_poly.pdbx_seq_one_letter_code
_entity_poly.pdbx_strand_id
1 'polypeptide(L)'
;MIRVLNDIIPKSANPQVRIALFLLAYRWISLFIVIWLFQITPATYAAPVISVAVLVTAIIITSLITLFHQPLKRIILEDPFFLGVDIFSVAVILTLSGVTESPYTLYALSPLLAAAFFFHMKGALWAAGGFTFLYLATLFLGNQTYPITVEPHLLINQLAGLWLVTILFGSLSELLKQLQNTHNQLAEARDDLTRQNGELASARDHLSQQNAELAVAHHQLEIIHDLTLMLQGASDIKSAQQRVLRAVTEELGFSQAIVGLVNPATSRLEHWQMRPANDELLAA
;
A
#
# COMPACT_ATOMS: atom_id res chain seq x y z
N MET A 1 -2.81 -20.53 16.59
CA MET A 1 -3.21 -19.18 17.07
C MET A 1 -2.97 -18.08 16.02
N ILE A 2 -1.80 -18.02 15.37
CA ILE A 2 -1.50 -17.01 14.30
C ILE A 2 -2.39 -17.16 13.05
N ARG A 3 -2.79 -18.39 12.70
CA ARG A 3 -3.65 -18.67 11.52
C ARG A 3 -5.11 -18.23 11.70
N VAL A 4 -5.64 -18.35 12.92
CA VAL A 4 -7.04 -17.98 13.25
C VAL A 4 -7.21 -16.45 13.31
N LEU A 5 -6.17 -15.71 13.70
CA LEU A 5 -6.20 -14.25 13.64
C LEU A 5 -6.23 -13.70 12.21
N ASN A 6 -5.69 -14.46 11.24
CA ASN A 6 -5.55 -14.02 9.85
C ASN A 6 -6.86 -14.15 9.05
N ASP A 7 -7.77 -15.04 9.45
CA ASP A 7 -9.09 -15.21 8.83
C ASP A 7 -10.14 -14.24 9.41
N ILE A 8 -9.93 -13.75 10.64
CA ILE A 8 -10.86 -12.81 11.31
C ILE A 8 -10.56 -11.35 10.91
N ILE A 9 -9.35 -11.04 10.45
CA ILE A 9 -8.95 -9.69 10.06
C ILE A 9 -8.81 -9.63 8.53
N PRO A 10 -9.78 -9.07 7.80
CA PRO A 10 -9.67 -8.95 6.36
C PRO A 10 -8.38 -8.22 5.99
N LYS A 11 -7.62 -8.75 5.03
CA LYS A 11 -6.37 -8.13 4.53
C LYS A 11 -6.59 -6.71 4.00
N SER A 12 -7.83 -6.32 3.69
CA SER A 12 -8.28 -4.98 3.30
C SER A 12 -8.73 -4.08 4.45
N ALA A 13 -8.78 -4.56 5.71
CA ALA A 13 -9.21 -3.75 6.84
C ALA A 13 -8.20 -2.62 7.11
N ASN A 14 -8.73 -1.39 7.17
CA ASN A 14 -7.99 -0.18 7.52
C ASN A 14 -7.10 -0.44 8.76
N PRO A 15 -5.80 -0.06 8.75
CA PRO A 15 -4.86 -0.33 9.84
C PRO A 15 -5.39 0.07 11.23
N GLN A 16 -6.18 1.14 11.30
CA GLN A 16 -6.81 1.60 12.54
C GLN A 16 -7.84 0.61 13.11
N VAL A 17 -8.55 -0.13 12.25
CA VAL A 17 -9.51 -1.17 12.69
C VAL A 17 -8.74 -2.34 13.31
N ARG A 18 -7.58 -2.69 12.76
CA ARG A 18 -6.73 -3.75 13.31
C ARG A 18 -6.20 -3.38 14.70
N ILE A 19 -5.78 -2.12 14.87
CA ILE A 19 -5.36 -1.58 16.16
C ILE A 19 -6.51 -1.64 17.17
N ALA A 20 -7.72 -1.20 16.79
CA ALA A 20 -8.88 -1.25 17.66
C ALA A 20 -9.24 -2.69 18.09
N LEU A 21 -9.23 -3.64 17.15
CA LEU A 21 -9.44 -5.06 17.42
C LEU A 21 -8.35 -5.64 18.33
N PHE A 22 -7.09 -5.26 18.12
CA PHE A 22 -5.97 -5.68 18.97
C PHE A 22 -6.15 -5.20 20.41
N LEU A 23 -6.51 -3.92 20.61
CA LEU A 23 -6.77 -3.36 21.94
C LEU A 23 -7.96 -4.04 22.62
N LEU A 24 -9.00 -4.38 21.85
CA LEU A 24 -10.16 -5.10 22.35
C LEU A 24 -9.79 -6.52 22.80
N ALA A 25 -9.03 -7.24 21.97
CA ALA A 25 -8.51 -8.55 22.31
C ALA A 25 -7.64 -8.49 23.58
N TYR A 26 -6.80 -7.46 23.72
CA TYR A 26 -6.00 -7.22 24.91
C TYR A 26 -6.86 -7.04 26.19
N ARG A 27 -7.98 -6.30 26.12
CA ARG A 27 -8.92 -6.17 27.26
C ARG A 27 -9.54 -7.50 27.65
N TRP A 28 -9.98 -8.29 26.67
CA TRP A 28 -10.56 -9.60 26.96
C TRP A 28 -9.54 -10.57 27.54
N ILE A 29 -8.30 -10.57 27.02
CA ILE A 29 -7.22 -11.40 27.55
C ILE A 29 -6.86 -10.99 28.98
N SER A 30 -6.75 -9.69 29.26
CA SER A 30 -6.45 -9.21 30.62
C SER A 30 -7.56 -9.57 31.61
N LEU A 31 -8.85 -9.43 31.23
CA LEU A 31 -9.96 -9.90 32.08
C LEU A 31 -9.95 -11.41 32.28
N PHE A 32 -9.60 -12.18 31.25
CA PHE A 32 -9.47 -13.64 31.37
C PHE A 32 -8.39 -14.02 32.40
N ILE A 33 -7.25 -13.32 32.39
CA ILE A 33 -6.19 -13.51 33.39
C ILE A 33 -6.71 -13.20 34.80
N VAL A 34 -7.50 -12.14 34.97
CA VAL A 34 -8.11 -11.81 36.27
C VAL A 34 -9.06 -12.92 36.73
N ILE A 35 -9.95 -13.41 35.87
CA ILE A 35 -10.86 -14.53 36.17
C ILE A 35 -10.06 -15.76 36.59
N TRP A 36 -8.98 -16.05 35.87
CA TRP A 36 -8.09 -17.17 36.17
C TRP A 36 -7.41 -17.03 37.53
N LEU A 37 -6.90 -15.84 37.86
CA LEU A 37 -6.28 -15.55 39.16
C LEU A 37 -7.26 -15.76 40.32
N PHE A 38 -8.52 -15.33 40.17
CA PHE A 38 -9.55 -15.55 41.19
C PHE A 38 -9.81 -17.03 41.49
N GLN A 39 -9.62 -17.93 40.51
CA GLN A 39 -9.79 -19.37 40.72
C GLN A 39 -8.63 -19.99 41.51
N ILE A 40 -7.42 -19.45 41.39
CA ILE A 40 -6.21 -20.02 42.00
C ILE A 40 -5.95 -19.45 43.39
N THR A 41 -6.19 -18.16 43.61
CA THR A 41 -5.91 -17.47 44.87
C THR A 41 -7.15 -16.82 45.50
N PRO A 42 -8.19 -17.60 45.88
CA PRO A 42 -9.42 -17.05 46.44
C PRO A 42 -9.23 -16.42 47.83
N ALA A 43 -8.18 -16.79 48.57
CA ALA A 43 -7.98 -16.40 49.97
C ALA A 43 -7.26 -15.05 50.19
N THR A 44 -6.68 -14.46 49.15
CA THR A 44 -5.85 -13.23 49.26
C THR A 44 -6.68 -11.94 49.21
N TYR A 45 -7.99 -12.02 48.94
CA TYR A 45 -8.83 -10.85 48.73
C TYR A 45 -9.69 -10.55 49.97
N ALA A 46 -9.39 -9.42 50.61
CA ALA A 46 -10.00 -9.00 51.89
C ALA A 46 -11.53 -8.80 51.84
N ALA A 47 -12.14 -8.73 50.65
CA ALA A 47 -13.59 -8.57 50.49
C ALA A 47 -14.09 -9.25 49.18
N PRO A 48 -14.48 -10.54 49.22
CA PRO A 48 -14.82 -11.31 48.02
C PRO A 48 -16.01 -10.72 47.23
N VAL A 49 -16.96 -10.08 47.92
CA VAL A 49 -18.13 -9.42 47.28
C VAL A 49 -17.70 -8.21 46.45
N ILE A 50 -16.77 -7.38 46.96
CA ILE A 50 -16.28 -6.20 46.26
C ILE A 50 -15.48 -6.63 45.03
N SER A 51 -14.63 -7.66 45.17
CA SER A 51 -13.83 -8.18 44.07
C SER A 51 -14.67 -8.72 42.91
N VAL A 52 -15.77 -9.43 43.19
CA VAL A 52 -16.71 -9.92 42.17
C VAL A 52 -17.49 -8.77 41.54
N ALA A 53 -17.97 -7.80 42.32
CA ALA A 53 -18.66 -6.63 41.80
C ALA A 53 -17.77 -5.81 40.85
N VAL A 54 -16.49 -5.64 41.18
CA VAL A 54 -15.50 -4.98 40.32
C VAL A 54 -15.27 -5.77 39.04
N LEU A 55 -15.19 -7.11 39.11
CA LEU A 55 -15.05 -7.95 37.93
C LEU A 55 -16.24 -7.81 36.98
N VAL A 56 -17.46 -7.89 37.51
CA VAL A 56 -18.70 -7.72 36.74
C VAL A 56 -18.72 -6.33 36.10
N THR A 57 -18.34 -5.29 36.84
CA THR A 57 -18.25 -3.92 36.33
C THR A 57 -17.26 -3.82 35.17
N ALA A 58 -16.07 -4.43 35.30
CA ALA A 58 -15.05 -4.42 34.25
C ALA A 58 -15.51 -5.19 32.99
N ILE A 59 -16.23 -6.31 33.16
CA ILE A 59 -16.85 -7.05 32.05
C ILE A 59 -17.91 -6.20 31.35
N ILE A 60 -18.78 -5.51 32.10
CA ILE A 60 -19.81 -4.63 31.53
C ILE A 60 -19.18 -3.51 30.72
N ILE A 61 -18.18 -2.81 31.28
CA ILE A 61 -17.46 -1.74 30.58
C ILE A 61 -16.82 -2.28 29.29
N THR A 62 -16.12 -3.41 29.38
CA THR A 62 -15.47 -4.04 28.21
C THR A 62 -16.47 -4.48 27.16
N SER A 63 -17.61 -5.02 27.58
CA SER A 63 -18.69 -5.44 26.67
C SER A 63 -19.33 -4.24 25.98
N LEU A 64 -19.54 -3.15 26.72
CA LEU A 64 -20.05 -1.90 26.16
C LEU A 64 -19.08 -1.33 25.11
N ILE A 65 -17.79 -1.31 25.41
CA ILE A 65 -16.74 -0.89 24.45
C ILE A 65 -16.68 -1.83 23.24
N THR A 66 -16.88 -3.14 23.43
CA THR A 66 -16.95 -4.14 22.35
C THR A 66 -18.13 -3.86 21.40
N LEU A 67 -19.33 -3.64 21.97
CA LEU A 67 -20.56 -3.40 21.21
C LEU A 67 -20.51 -2.07 20.44
N PHE A 68 -19.95 -1.03 21.05
CA PHE A 68 -19.86 0.31 20.47
C PHE A 68 -18.52 0.59 19.79
N HIS A 69 -17.73 -0.41 19.43
CA HIS A 69 -16.35 -0.20 18.94
C HIS A 69 -16.25 0.70 17.68
N GLN A 70 -17.23 0.65 16.77
CA GLN A 70 -17.24 1.53 15.58
C GLN A 70 -17.61 2.99 15.90
N PRO A 71 -18.73 3.30 16.58
CA PRO A 71 -19.05 4.68 16.94
C PRO A 71 -18.01 5.25 17.93
N LEU A 72 -17.54 4.44 18.88
CA LEU A 72 -16.53 4.86 19.86
C LEU A 72 -15.21 5.21 19.17
N LYS A 73 -14.81 4.47 18.12
CA LYS A 73 -13.61 4.82 17.34
C LYS A 73 -13.72 6.22 16.72
N ARG A 74 -14.86 6.53 16.10
CA ARG A 74 -15.08 7.84 15.47
C ARG A 74 -15.03 8.95 16.53
N ILE A 75 -15.74 8.72 17.64
CA ILE A 75 -15.81 9.65 18.75
C ILE A 75 -14.45 9.86 19.40
N ILE A 76 -13.65 8.81 19.64
CA ILE A 76 -12.32 8.93 20.25
C ILE A 76 -11.37 9.72 19.35
N LEU A 77 -11.44 9.54 18.02
CA LEU A 77 -10.59 10.28 17.09
C LEU A 77 -10.98 11.76 16.97
N GLU A 78 -12.27 12.07 17.13
CA GLU A 78 -12.80 13.44 17.08
C GLU A 78 -12.65 14.17 18.44
N ASP A 79 -12.78 13.45 19.56
CA ASP A 79 -12.71 14.00 20.92
C ASP A 79 -11.89 13.09 21.88
N PRO A 80 -10.68 13.52 22.31
CA PRO A 80 -9.84 12.75 23.23
C PRO A 80 -10.43 12.63 24.64
N PHE A 81 -11.50 13.39 24.98
CA PHE A 81 -12.14 13.34 26.28
C PHE A 81 -12.65 11.94 26.65
N PHE A 82 -13.19 11.19 25.68
CA PHE A 82 -13.71 9.84 25.93
C PHE A 82 -12.65 8.85 26.40
N LEU A 83 -11.40 9.04 25.95
CA LEU A 83 -10.28 8.25 26.45
C LEU A 83 -9.97 8.58 27.92
N GLY A 84 -10.12 9.85 28.30
CA GLY A 84 -10.00 10.28 29.70
C GLY A 84 -11.04 9.61 30.61
N VAL A 85 -12.26 9.41 30.12
CA VAL A 85 -13.32 8.68 30.86
C VAL A 85 -12.94 7.20 31.06
N ASP A 86 -12.36 6.55 30.06
CA ASP A 86 -11.91 5.15 30.18
C ASP A 86 -10.72 5.03 31.14
N ILE A 87 -9.75 5.94 31.06
CA ILE A 87 -8.63 6.07 32.01
C ILE A 87 -9.15 6.26 33.44
N PHE A 88 -10.12 7.15 33.65
CA PHE A 88 -10.72 7.40 34.95
C PHE A 88 -11.48 6.17 35.47
N SER A 89 -12.25 5.51 34.61
CA SER A 89 -13.01 4.30 34.96
C SER A 89 -12.09 3.18 35.45
N VAL A 90 -10.94 3.00 34.79
CA VAL A 90 -9.90 2.07 35.21
C VAL A 90 -9.30 2.47 36.57
N ALA A 91 -9.04 3.76 36.81
CA ALA A 91 -8.54 4.22 38.11
C ALA A 91 -9.53 3.91 39.24
N VAL A 92 -10.84 4.07 39.00
CA VAL A 92 -11.88 3.68 39.96
C VAL A 92 -11.84 2.17 40.22
N ILE A 93 -11.71 1.34 39.19
CA ILE A 93 -11.55 -0.13 39.31
C ILE A 93 -10.33 -0.48 40.17
N LEU A 94 -9.18 0.16 39.94
CA LEU A 94 -7.97 -0.07 40.74
C LEU A 94 -8.16 0.32 42.21
N THR A 95 -8.79 1.46 42.47
CA THR A 95 -9.09 1.95 43.83
C THR A 95 -9.93 0.93 44.60
N LEU A 96 -10.98 0.40 43.96
CA LEU A 96 -11.89 -0.57 44.60
C LEU A 96 -11.27 -1.96 44.77
N SER A 97 -10.25 -2.30 44.00
CA SER A 97 -9.64 -3.64 43.96
C SER A 97 -8.30 -3.77 44.68
N GLY A 98 -7.87 -2.75 45.43
CA GLY A 98 -6.67 -2.81 46.27
C GLY A 98 -5.41 -2.15 45.68
N VAL A 99 -5.56 -1.34 44.63
CA VAL A 99 -4.53 -0.47 44.03
C VAL A 99 -3.24 -1.20 43.60
N THR A 100 -2.27 -1.40 44.49
CA THR A 100 -0.94 -1.96 44.19
C THR A 100 -0.99 -3.47 43.96
N GLU A 101 -1.83 -4.19 44.71
CA GLU A 101 -2.00 -5.64 44.58
C GLU A 101 -3.18 -6.00 43.65
N SER A 102 -3.71 -5.00 42.95
CA SER A 102 -4.87 -5.20 42.10
C SER A 102 -4.55 -6.14 40.93
N PRO A 103 -5.33 -7.22 40.71
CA PRO A 103 -5.17 -8.09 39.56
C PRO A 103 -5.49 -7.37 38.25
N TYR A 104 -6.12 -6.19 38.31
CA TYR A 104 -6.52 -5.38 37.15
C TYR A 104 -5.41 -4.49 36.61
N THR A 105 -4.16 -4.63 37.08
CA THR A 105 -3.03 -3.82 36.58
C THR A 105 -2.82 -3.97 35.06
N LEU A 106 -2.93 -5.19 34.51
CA LEU A 106 -2.85 -5.41 33.07
C LEU A 106 -4.05 -4.83 32.32
N TYR A 107 -5.24 -4.95 32.91
CA TYR A 107 -6.44 -4.33 32.34
C TYR A 107 -6.29 -2.80 32.26
N ALA A 108 -5.63 -2.21 33.27
CA ALA A 108 -5.40 -0.79 33.34
C ALA A 108 -4.50 -0.24 32.24
N LEU A 109 -3.60 -1.05 31.68
CA LEU A 109 -2.75 -0.65 30.55
C LEU A 109 -3.54 -0.46 29.26
N SER A 110 -4.75 -1.01 29.13
CA SER A 110 -5.53 -0.93 27.89
C SER A 110 -5.79 0.51 27.40
N PRO A 111 -6.36 1.42 28.20
CA PRO A 111 -6.56 2.81 27.77
C PRO A 111 -5.25 3.55 27.50
N LEU A 112 -4.16 3.23 28.21
CA LEU A 112 -2.84 3.82 27.94
C LEU A 112 -2.30 3.38 26.58
N LEU A 113 -2.41 2.08 26.25
CA LEU A 113 -2.06 1.56 24.94
C LEU A 113 -2.93 2.18 23.85
N ALA A 114 -4.23 2.34 24.11
CA ALA A 114 -5.13 3.02 23.18
C ALA A 114 -4.66 4.46 22.91
N ALA A 115 -4.27 5.20 23.95
CA ALA A 115 -3.68 6.54 23.80
C ALA A 115 -2.43 6.52 22.91
N ALA A 116 -1.51 5.59 23.19
CA ALA A 116 -0.26 5.46 22.48
C ALA A 116 -0.44 5.09 21.00
N PHE A 117 -1.41 4.23 20.68
CA PHE A 117 -1.66 3.83 19.30
C PHE A 117 -2.44 4.89 18.50
N PHE A 118 -3.49 5.47 19.06
CA PHE A 118 -4.32 6.44 18.33
C PHE A 118 -3.69 7.82 18.23
N PHE A 119 -3.03 8.27 19.30
CA PHE A 119 -2.46 9.62 19.41
C PHE A 119 -0.92 9.64 19.47
N HIS A 120 -0.30 8.49 19.16
CA HIS A 120 1.15 8.34 19.01
C HIS A 120 1.89 8.75 20.30
N MET A 121 3.10 9.32 20.16
CA MET A 121 3.91 9.75 21.30
C MET A 121 3.22 10.79 22.18
N LYS A 122 2.46 11.72 21.59
CA LYS A 122 1.74 12.75 22.38
C LYS A 122 0.68 12.12 23.26
N GLY A 123 -0.11 11.20 22.71
CA GLY A 123 -1.10 10.42 23.45
C GLY A 123 -0.49 9.62 24.58
N ALA A 124 0.60 8.92 24.29
CA ALA A 124 1.34 8.13 25.25
C ALA A 124 1.77 8.98 26.47
N LEU A 125 2.35 10.16 26.23
CA LEU A 125 2.81 11.07 27.28
C LEU A 125 1.65 11.65 28.10
N TRP A 126 0.57 12.10 27.45
CA TRP A 126 -0.61 12.62 28.14
C TRP A 126 -1.30 11.57 28.99
N ALA A 127 -1.47 10.36 28.46
CA ALA A 127 -2.09 9.26 29.18
C ALA A 127 -1.21 8.79 30.34
N ALA A 128 0.11 8.64 30.15
CA ALA A 128 1.02 8.26 31.24
C ALA A 128 1.06 9.31 32.35
N GLY A 129 1.12 10.60 31.99
CA GLY A 129 1.07 11.71 32.95
C GLY A 129 -0.25 11.77 33.72
N GLY A 130 -1.37 11.75 33.01
CA GLY A 130 -2.71 11.77 33.61
C GLY A 130 -2.97 10.55 34.48
N PHE A 131 -2.58 9.36 34.01
CA PHE A 131 -2.71 8.13 34.78
C PHE A 131 -1.81 8.12 36.00
N THR A 132 -0.60 8.69 35.95
CA THR A 132 0.27 8.81 37.14
C THR A 132 -0.41 9.64 38.23
N PHE A 133 -1.01 10.78 37.87
CA PHE A 133 -1.74 11.61 38.83
C PHE A 133 -2.95 10.88 39.41
N LEU A 134 -3.73 10.22 38.56
CA LEU A 134 -4.86 9.41 39.01
C LEU A 134 -4.40 8.24 39.88
N TYR A 135 -3.31 7.56 39.54
CA TYR A 135 -2.76 6.44 40.30
C TYR A 135 -2.35 6.88 41.71
N LEU A 136 -1.67 8.02 41.85
CA LEU A 136 -1.37 8.60 43.16
C LEU A 136 -2.64 8.96 43.94
N ALA A 137 -3.66 9.50 43.27
CA ALA A 137 -4.96 9.72 43.91
C ALA A 137 -5.63 8.41 44.36
N THR A 138 -5.53 7.34 43.55
CA THR A 138 -6.05 6.02 43.92
C THR A 138 -5.31 5.43 45.12
N LEU A 139 -4.00 5.63 45.24
CA LEU A 139 -3.23 5.23 46.41
C LEU A 139 -3.66 5.99 47.66
N PHE A 140 -3.86 7.31 47.54
CA PHE A 140 -4.31 8.15 48.64
C PHE A 140 -5.71 7.73 49.14
N LEU A 141 -6.67 7.53 48.23
CA LEU A 141 -8.03 7.09 48.55
C LEU A 141 -8.07 5.63 49.03
N GLY A 142 -7.27 4.76 48.40
CA GLY A 142 -7.13 3.35 48.74
C GLY A 142 -6.59 3.16 50.15
N ASN A 143 -5.59 3.95 50.56
CA ASN A 143 -5.01 3.90 51.91
C ASN A 143 -6.00 4.30 53.02
N GLN A 144 -7.05 5.07 52.69
CA GLN A 144 -8.12 5.36 53.64
C GLN A 144 -9.09 4.18 53.80
N THR A 145 -9.22 3.34 52.78
CA THR A 145 -10.18 2.23 52.73
C THR A 145 -9.54 0.92 53.19
N TYR A 146 -8.28 0.70 52.83
CA TYR A 146 -7.49 -0.48 53.11
C TYR A 146 -6.17 -0.04 53.76
N PRO A 147 -5.69 -0.71 54.81
CA PRO A 147 -4.37 -0.43 55.39
C PRO A 147 -3.29 -0.95 54.42
N ILE A 148 -2.93 -0.15 53.43
CA ILE A 148 -1.96 -0.50 52.39
C ILE A 148 -0.58 0.00 52.83
N THR A 149 0.36 -0.92 53.02
CA THR A 149 1.78 -0.57 53.19
C THR A 149 2.38 -0.28 51.82
N VAL A 150 2.53 1.01 51.50
CA VAL A 150 3.16 1.43 50.24
C VAL A 150 4.67 1.30 50.35
N GLU A 151 5.24 0.23 49.80
CA GLU A 151 6.69 0.11 49.68
C GLU A 151 7.19 1.02 48.54
N PRO A 152 8.09 1.99 48.83
CA PRO A 152 8.49 2.99 47.84
C PRO A 152 9.06 2.39 46.55
N HIS A 153 9.79 1.27 46.66
CA HIS A 153 10.43 0.63 45.53
C HIS A 153 9.42 -0.06 44.59
N LEU A 154 8.34 -0.65 45.11
CA LEU A 154 7.26 -1.23 44.30
C LEU A 154 6.52 -0.13 43.53
N LEU A 155 6.24 1.00 44.19
CA LEU A 155 5.61 2.16 43.56
C LEU A 155 6.45 2.72 42.42
N ILE A 156 7.76 2.91 42.65
CA ILE A 156 8.68 3.40 41.62
C ILE A 156 8.73 2.42 40.45
N ASN A 157 8.84 1.10 40.72
CA ASN A 157 8.87 0.09 39.66
C ASN A 157 7.58 0.06 38.84
N GLN A 158 6.42 0.21 39.48
CA GLN A 158 5.13 0.18 38.79
C GLN A 158 4.91 1.42 37.93
N LEU A 159 5.27 2.61 38.45
CA LEU A 159 5.23 3.85 37.66
C LEU A 159 6.25 3.80 36.52
N ALA A 160 7.49 3.37 36.79
CA ALA A 160 8.51 3.22 35.76
C ALA A 160 8.07 2.24 34.67
N GLY A 161 7.51 1.09 35.05
CA GLY A 161 6.96 0.10 34.12
C GLY A 161 5.84 0.68 33.26
N LEU A 162 4.91 1.42 33.87
CA LEU A 162 3.82 2.08 33.15
C LEU A 162 4.35 3.11 32.15
N TRP A 163 5.27 3.97 32.56
CA TRP A 163 5.89 4.96 31.67
C TRP A 163 6.67 4.30 30.53
N LEU A 164 7.46 3.28 30.85
CA LEU A 164 8.28 2.56 29.87
C LEU A 164 7.41 1.87 28.83
N VAL A 165 6.38 1.13 29.26
CA VAL A 165 5.44 0.46 28.35
C VAL A 165 4.74 1.50 27.47
N THR A 166 4.22 2.58 28.06
CA THR A 166 3.46 3.57 27.29
C THR A 166 4.34 4.30 26.27
N ILE A 167 5.58 4.69 26.65
CA ILE A 167 6.55 5.30 25.72
C ILE A 167 6.97 4.32 24.63
N LEU A 168 7.24 3.05 24.99
CA LEU A 168 7.64 2.01 24.03
C LEU A 168 6.56 1.79 22.97
N PHE A 169 5.29 1.71 23.38
CA PHE A 169 4.19 1.55 22.43
C PHE A 169 3.92 2.84 21.65
N GLY A 170 4.13 4.01 22.26
CA GLY A 170 4.06 5.30 21.57
C GLY A 170 5.10 5.43 20.46
N SER A 171 6.34 5.01 20.72
CA SER A 171 7.42 5.00 19.72
C SER A 171 7.18 3.95 18.64
N LEU A 172 6.73 2.75 19.02
CA LEU A 172 6.36 1.70 18.08
C LEU A 172 5.25 2.15 17.12
N SER A 173 4.25 2.86 17.62
CA SER A 173 3.17 3.42 16.79
C SER A 173 3.70 4.41 15.75
N GLU A 174 4.61 5.30 16.14
CA GLU A 174 5.24 6.26 15.21
C GLU A 174 6.06 5.54 14.14
N LEU A 175 6.83 4.52 14.52
CA LEU A 175 7.61 3.70 13.59
C LEU A 175 6.71 2.96 12.59
N LEU A 176 5.59 2.39 13.06
CA LEU A 176 4.63 1.71 12.19
C LEU A 176 4.02 2.68 11.17
N LYS A 177 3.70 3.90 11.59
CA LYS A 177 3.21 4.95 10.68
C LYS A 177 4.26 5.34 9.65
N GLN A 178 5.51 5.53 10.07
CA GLN A 178 6.61 5.85 9.16
C GLN A 178 6.82 4.73 8.14
N LEU A 179 6.88 3.47 8.59
CA LEU A 179 7.03 2.31 7.72
C LEU A 179 5.89 2.22 6.70
N GLN A 180 4.65 2.46 7.12
CA GLN A 180 3.51 2.45 6.22
C GLN A 180 3.59 3.57 5.17
N ASN A 181 3.99 4.78 5.57
CA ASN A 181 4.19 5.89 4.65
C ASN A 181 5.29 5.59 3.62
N THR A 182 6.42 5.04 4.07
CA THR A 182 7.52 4.65 3.18
C THR A 182 7.09 3.55 2.21
N HIS A 183 6.29 2.59 2.66
CA HIS A 183 5.76 1.54 1.78
C HIS A 183 4.82 2.10 0.71
N ASN A 184 3.95 3.03 1.08
CA ASN A 184 3.04 3.69 0.14
C ASN A 184 3.82 4.52 -0.90
N GLN A 185 4.84 5.27 -0.47
CA GLN A 185 5.72 6.02 -1.37
C GLN A 185 6.48 5.10 -2.33
N LEU A 186 6.94 3.94 -1.85
CA LEU A 186 7.60 2.96 -2.71
C LEU A 186 6.64 2.35 -3.73
N ALA A 187 5.39 2.13 -3.35
CA ALA A 187 4.35 1.65 -4.27
C ALA A 187 4.05 2.68 -5.36
N GLU A 188 3.89 3.95 -5.00
CA GLU A 188 3.69 5.06 -5.94
C GLU A 188 4.87 5.20 -6.92
N ALA A 189 6.10 5.21 -6.40
CA ALA A 189 7.30 5.28 -7.24
C ALA A 189 7.43 4.09 -8.21
N ARG A 190 6.98 2.90 -7.79
CA ARG A 190 6.97 1.71 -8.65
C ARG A 190 5.93 1.83 -9.78
N ASP A 191 4.76 2.37 -9.49
CA ASP A 191 3.71 2.57 -10.49
C ASP A 191 4.14 3.62 -11.53
N ASP A 192 4.80 4.69 -11.08
CA ASP A 192 5.38 5.72 -11.96
C ASP A 192 6.46 5.15 -12.88
N LEU A 193 7.39 4.35 -12.35
CA LEU A 193 8.42 3.67 -13.15
C LEU A 193 7.80 2.71 -14.19
N THR A 194 6.72 2.02 -13.82
CA THR A 194 6.01 1.12 -14.73
C THR A 194 5.37 1.90 -15.87
N ARG A 195 4.80 3.07 -15.57
CA ARG A 195 4.23 3.97 -16.57
C ARG A 195 5.29 4.53 -17.51
N GLN A 196 6.40 5.05 -16.98
CA GLN A 196 7.51 5.58 -17.78
C GLN A 196 8.11 4.52 -18.70
N ASN A 197 8.29 3.29 -18.22
CA ASN A 197 8.76 2.19 -19.05
C ASN A 197 7.79 1.86 -20.19
N GLY A 198 6.48 1.96 -19.97
CA GLY A 198 5.47 1.80 -21.02
C GLY A 198 5.51 2.91 -22.08
N GLU A 199 5.69 4.16 -21.66
CA GLU A 199 5.86 5.31 -22.56
C GLU A 199 7.14 5.20 -23.38
N LEU A 200 8.26 4.80 -22.76
CA LEU A 200 9.53 4.54 -23.45
C LEU A 200 9.42 3.39 -24.45
N ALA A 201 8.73 2.31 -24.12
CA ALA A 201 8.48 1.21 -25.04
C ALA A 201 7.70 1.68 -26.28
N SER A 202 6.64 2.48 -26.07
CA SER A 202 5.83 3.03 -27.15
C SER A 202 6.64 3.99 -28.04
N ALA A 203 7.46 4.85 -27.44
CA ALA A 203 8.35 5.75 -28.18
C ALA A 203 9.40 4.98 -29.00
N ARG A 204 9.97 3.91 -28.43
CA ARG A 204 10.89 3.01 -29.12
C ARG A 204 10.24 2.36 -30.34
N ASP A 205 9.01 1.85 -30.18
CA ASP A 205 8.28 1.20 -31.27
C ASP A 205 7.98 2.21 -32.40
N HIS A 206 7.58 3.43 -32.04
CA HIS A 206 7.36 4.51 -33.01
C HIS A 206 8.63 4.87 -33.79
N LEU A 207 9.77 5.02 -33.11
CA LEU A 207 11.06 5.28 -33.77
C LEU A 207 11.49 4.11 -34.67
N SER A 208 11.24 2.87 -34.24
CA SER A 208 11.52 1.68 -35.06
C SER A 208 10.68 1.69 -36.34
N GLN A 209 9.41 2.08 -36.25
CA GLN A 209 8.53 2.22 -37.41
C GLN A 209 9.03 3.32 -38.35
N GLN A 210 9.35 4.50 -37.82
CA GLN A 210 9.87 5.61 -38.64
C GLN A 210 11.18 5.24 -39.36
N ASN A 211 12.08 4.53 -38.68
CA ASN A 211 13.32 4.04 -39.31
C ASN A 211 13.03 3.05 -40.45
N ALA A 212 12.04 2.16 -40.29
CA ALA A 212 11.64 1.23 -41.34
C ALA A 212 11.04 1.97 -42.55
N GLU A 213 10.17 2.96 -42.30
CA GLU A 213 9.60 3.82 -43.36
C GLU A 213 10.69 4.61 -44.10
N LEU A 214 11.66 5.17 -43.36
CA LEU A 214 12.78 5.91 -43.94
C LEU A 214 13.67 5.00 -44.80
N ALA A 215 13.92 3.77 -44.37
CA ALA A 215 14.68 2.79 -45.14
C ALA A 215 14.01 2.45 -46.47
N VAL A 216 12.68 2.29 -46.48
CA VAL A 216 11.90 2.07 -47.70
C VAL A 216 11.97 3.29 -48.62
N ALA A 217 11.81 4.50 -48.10
CA ALA A 217 11.90 5.73 -48.90
C ALA A 217 13.30 5.93 -49.50
N HIS A 218 14.35 5.67 -48.72
CA HIS A 218 15.74 5.74 -49.20
C HIS A 218 15.98 4.74 -50.34
N HIS A 219 15.52 3.50 -50.18
CA HIS A 219 15.63 2.48 -51.22
C HIS A 219 14.90 2.89 -52.52
N GLN A 220 13.71 3.48 -52.41
CA GLN A 220 12.99 4.00 -53.58
C GLN A 220 13.75 5.13 -54.28
N LEU A 221 14.35 6.06 -53.52
CA LEU A 221 15.15 7.15 -54.08
C LEU A 221 16.41 6.63 -54.79
N GLU A 222 17.07 5.63 -54.22
CA GLU A 222 18.23 4.96 -54.81
C GLU A 222 17.87 4.36 -56.18
N ILE A 223 16.75 3.63 -56.26
CA ILE A 223 16.26 3.07 -57.53
C ILE A 223 15.94 4.17 -58.55
N ILE A 224 15.26 5.25 -58.14
CA ILE A 224 14.96 6.39 -59.04
C ILE A 224 16.24 7.05 -59.54
N HIS A 225 17.24 7.22 -58.66
CA HIS A 225 18.53 7.79 -59.01
C HIS A 225 19.28 6.92 -60.02
N ASP A 226 19.36 5.61 -59.78
CA ASP A 226 19.99 4.65 -60.68
C ASP A 226 19.29 4.61 -62.04
N LEU A 227 17.96 4.58 -62.06
CA LEU A 227 17.15 4.72 -63.28
C LEU A 227 17.48 6.01 -64.04
N THR A 228 17.63 7.14 -63.33
CA THR A 228 17.96 8.43 -63.95
C THR A 228 19.35 8.43 -64.56
N LEU A 229 20.35 7.87 -63.88
CA LEU A 229 21.70 7.71 -64.41
C LEU A 229 21.72 6.79 -65.64
N MET A 230 20.99 5.67 -65.59
CA MET A 230 20.86 4.75 -66.72
C MET A 230 20.22 5.41 -67.94
N LEU A 231 19.23 6.27 -67.72
CA LEU A 231 18.54 7.04 -68.77
C LEU A 231 19.44 8.14 -69.36
N GLN A 232 20.16 8.88 -68.52
CA GLN A 232 21.10 9.92 -68.99
C GLN A 232 22.26 9.33 -69.81
N GLY A 233 22.67 8.09 -69.52
CA GLY A 233 23.72 7.38 -70.26
C GLY A 233 23.26 6.66 -71.53
N ALA A 234 21.97 6.71 -71.89
CA ALA A 234 21.46 6.06 -73.09
C ALA A 234 21.64 6.97 -74.33
N SER A 235 22.45 6.54 -75.30
CA SER A 235 22.71 7.28 -76.53
C SER A 235 21.59 7.20 -77.57
N ASP A 236 20.64 6.26 -77.41
CA ASP A 236 19.44 6.13 -78.25
C ASP A 236 18.18 5.78 -77.43
N ILE A 237 17.01 6.11 -78.00
CA ILE A 237 15.70 5.92 -77.35
C ILE A 237 15.37 4.44 -77.11
N LYS A 238 15.85 3.55 -77.98
CA LYS A 238 15.55 2.11 -77.90
C LYS A 238 16.30 1.44 -76.74
N SER A 239 17.55 1.82 -76.51
CA SER A 239 18.38 1.39 -75.38
C SER A 239 17.85 1.95 -74.06
N ALA A 240 17.30 3.18 -74.07
CA ALA A 240 16.62 3.75 -72.91
C ALA A 240 15.39 2.93 -72.52
N GLN A 241 14.51 2.56 -73.47
CA GLN A 241 13.34 1.72 -73.20
C GLN A 241 13.73 0.35 -72.62
N GLN A 242 14.76 -0.29 -73.20
CA GLN A 242 15.19 -1.64 -72.81
C GLN A 242 15.83 -1.66 -71.41
N ARG A 243 16.55 -0.59 -71.05
CA ARG A 243 17.12 -0.41 -69.69
C ARG A 243 16.04 -0.10 -68.66
N VAL A 244 15.05 0.74 -68.97
CA VAL A 244 13.90 1.01 -68.08
C VAL A 244 13.10 -0.26 -67.84
N LEU A 245 12.77 -1.02 -68.89
CA LEU A 245 12.07 -2.30 -68.76
C LEU A 245 12.83 -3.28 -67.85
N ARG A 246 14.16 -3.34 -68.00
CA ARG A 246 15.02 -4.18 -67.15
C ARG A 246 14.97 -3.79 -65.68
N ALA A 247 15.21 -2.52 -65.38
CA ALA A 247 15.22 -2.03 -64.00
C ALA A 247 13.85 -2.19 -63.33
N VAL A 248 12.74 -1.99 -64.06
CA VAL A 248 11.39 -2.19 -63.52
C VAL A 248 11.10 -3.67 -63.21
N THR A 249 11.55 -4.61 -64.04
CA THR A 249 11.27 -6.04 -63.78
C THR A 249 12.29 -6.72 -62.87
N GLU A 250 13.57 -6.37 -62.95
CA GLU A 250 14.65 -7.04 -62.19
C GLU A 250 14.95 -6.35 -60.85
N GLU A 251 14.94 -5.02 -60.78
CA GLU A 251 15.34 -4.27 -59.59
C GLU A 251 14.12 -3.85 -58.73
N LEU A 252 13.02 -3.42 -59.37
CA LEU A 252 11.77 -3.10 -58.66
C LEU A 252 10.87 -4.32 -58.39
N GLY A 253 11.22 -5.48 -58.93
CA GLY A 253 10.53 -6.75 -58.67
C GLY A 253 9.12 -6.85 -59.27
N PHE A 254 8.76 -6.00 -60.23
CA PHE A 254 7.49 -6.13 -60.94
C PHE A 254 7.53 -7.34 -61.89
N SER A 255 6.50 -8.18 -61.82
CA SER A 255 6.42 -9.41 -62.62
C SER A 255 6.34 -9.15 -64.13
N GLN A 256 5.79 -8.00 -64.54
CA GLN A 256 5.69 -7.58 -65.93
C GLN A 256 5.75 -6.06 -66.04
N ALA A 257 6.38 -5.54 -67.10
CA ALA A 257 6.40 -4.12 -67.42
C ALA A 257 6.24 -3.89 -68.94
N ILE A 258 5.56 -2.80 -69.31
CA ILE A 258 5.36 -2.37 -70.70
C ILE A 258 5.76 -0.90 -70.83
N VAL A 259 6.59 -0.58 -71.81
CA VAL A 259 7.02 0.79 -72.13
C VAL A 259 6.67 1.08 -73.59
N GLY A 260 5.88 2.12 -73.84
CA GLY A 260 5.54 2.57 -75.19
C GLY A 260 5.83 4.06 -75.39
N LEU A 261 6.14 4.45 -76.62
CA LEU A 261 6.40 5.84 -76.97
C LEU A 261 5.11 6.48 -77.45
N VAL A 262 4.81 7.67 -76.94
CA VAL A 262 3.67 8.45 -77.44
C VAL A 262 4.17 9.34 -78.56
N ASN A 263 3.59 9.22 -79.74
CA ASN A 263 3.84 10.14 -80.84
C ASN A 263 2.94 11.38 -80.66
N PRO A 264 3.52 12.56 -80.37
CA PRO A 264 2.74 13.75 -80.03
C PRO A 264 1.94 14.30 -81.20
N ALA A 265 2.35 14.03 -82.44
CA ALA A 265 1.66 14.51 -83.64
C ALA A 265 0.38 13.71 -83.95
N THR A 266 0.36 12.43 -83.59
CA THR A 266 -0.77 11.52 -83.89
C THR A 266 -1.60 11.20 -82.65
N SER A 267 -1.13 11.58 -81.46
CA SER A 267 -1.71 11.18 -80.16
C SER A 267 -1.93 9.66 -80.03
N ARG A 268 -1.06 8.86 -80.68
CA ARG A 268 -1.09 7.40 -80.64
C ARG A 268 0.16 6.84 -79.95
N LEU A 269 -0.05 5.71 -79.27
CA LEU A 269 1.01 4.88 -78.72
C LEU A 269 1.67 4.08 -79.86
N GLU A 270 2.96 4.27 -80.04
CA GLU A 270 3.77 3.62 -81.07
C GLU A 270 5.00 2.96 -80.40
N HIS A 271 5.55 1.91 -81.02
CA HIS A 271 6.79 1.26 -80.56
C HIS A 271 6.79 0.79 -79.08
N TRP A 272 5.75 0.06 -78.67
CA TRP A 272 5.66 -0.52 -77.34
C TRP A 272 6.50 -1.81 -77.21
N GLN A 273 7.16 -1.97 -76.07
CA GLN A 273 7.98 -3.11 -75.69
C GLN A 273 7.52 -3.64 -74.32
N MET A 274 7.51 -4.96 -74.15
CA MET A 274 7.10 -5.64 -72.93
C MET A 274 8.24 -6.53 -72.41
N ARG A 275 8.36 -6.64 -71.08
CA ARG A 275 9.28 -7.56 -70.41
C ARG A 275 8.59 -8.25 -69.23
N PRO A 276 8.77 -9.58 -69.02
CA PRO A 276 9.42 -10.54 -69.93
C PRO A 276 8.70 -10.63 -71.29
N ALA A 277 9.40 -11.04 -72.34
CA ALA A 277 8.82 -11.11 -73.68
C ALA A 277 7.70 -12.17 -73.72
N ASN A 278 6.67 -11.99 -74.56
CA ASN A 278 5.52 -12.91 -74.63
C ASN A 278 5.92 -14.39 -74.82
N ASP A 279 7.07 -14.66 -75.42
CA ASP A 279 7.60 -16.01 -75.63
C ASP A 279 8.16 -16.66 -74.35
N GLU A 280 8.61 -15.88 -73.37
CA GLU A 280 9.10 -16.37 -72.07
C GLU A 280 7.95 -16.66 -71.08
N LEU A 281 6.81 -15.96 -71.22
CA LEU A 281 5.60 -16.19 -70.42
C LEU A 281 4.85 -17.48 -70.78
N LEU A 282 5.10 -18.03 -71.96
CA LEU A 282 4.54 -19.31 -72.42
C LEU A 282 5.43 -20.52 -72.04
N ALA A 283 6.59 -20.28 -71.42
CA ALA A 283 7.58 -21.28 -71.04
C ALA A 283 7.74 -21.47 -69.51
N ALA A 284 6.99 -20.71 -68.70
CA ALA A 284 6.92 -20.82 -67.23
C ALA A 284 5.56 -21.33 -66.78
#